data_AF-A0A2E9RY05-F1
#
_entry.id   AF-A0A2E9RY05-F1
#
_cell.length_a   1.000
_cell.length_b   1.000
_cell.length_c   1.000
_cell.angle_alpha   90.00
_cell.angle_beta   90.00
_cell.angle_gamma   90.00
#
_symmetry.space_group_name_H-M   'P 1'
#
loop_
_entity.id
_entity.type
_entity.pdbx_description
1 polymer ?
#
loop_
_entity_poly.entity_id
_entity_poly.type
_entity_poly.pdbx_seq_one_letter_code
_entity_poly.pdbx_strand_id
1 'polypeptide(L)'
;MRVYLFLFSSLGITFLNANDPNDLGKIKLKALRGDPDSQLRLGFHYSTANKNPLESFFWYEKAAKAGLASACHYVARAYATGRGTPLNLDLAKVWYEKAALRGIGTAMGKLGDLISIDDGNITSDALAHAWYVLAIEHQETAWTERRDRLAMAMSEKTLELARKRVEEIKAKMLSPQERRQLPPSPTKKRGEYHFQNGQKYFGDLKNELPHGYGHIQSLEGGRFFGEFKQGKPYGYGTHFSAQGLIIFSGLWEGDKAVAGNSPQARLRTILK
;
A
#
# COMPACT_ATOMS: atom_id res chain seq x y z
N MET A 1 15.50 -34.11 -39.77
CA MET A 1 15.97 -34.85 -38.58
C MET A 1 15.09 -34.45 -37.39
N ARG A 2 14.63 -35.40 -36.55
CA ARG A 2 13.80 -35.10 -35.36
C ARG A 2 14.67 -35.14 -34.10
N VAL A 3 14.40 -34.25 -33.15
CA VAL A 3 14.58 -34.50 -31.72
C VAL A 3 13.31 -34.00 -31.01
N TYR A 4 12.69 -34.86 -30.22
CA TYR A 4 11.59 -34.54 -29.31
C TYR A 4 11.98 -35.02 -27.91
N LEU A 5 11.69 -34.24 -26.87
CA LEU A 5 11.65 -34.73 -25.48
C LEU A 5 10.26 -34.43 -24.87
N PHE A 6 9.83 -35.33 -23.99
CA PHE A 6 8.51 -35.43 -23.37
C PHE A 6 8.69 -35.90 -21.91
N LEU A 7 7.81 -35.64 -20.93
CA LEU A 7 6.61 -34.79 -20.73
C LEU A 7 6.53 -34.58 -19.18
N PHE A 8 5.64 -33.83 -18.53
CA PHE A 8 4.35 -33.21 -18.90
C PHE A 8 4.47 -31.65 -18.87
N SER A 9 3.59 -30.75 -18.40
CA SER A 9 2.32 -30.84 -17.64
C SER A 9 1.47 -29.57 -17.75
N SER A 10 0.27 -29.62 -17.17
CA SER A 10 -0.67 -28.50 -17.03
C SER A 10 -0.16 -27.45 -16.03
N LEU A 11 -0.51 -26.16 -16.11
CA LEU A 11 -1.54 -25.50 -16.94
C LEU A 11 -1.11 -24.06 -17.30
N GLY A 12 -1.42 -23.59 -18.51
CA GLY A 12 -1.58 -22.15 -18.78
C GLY A 12 -0.34 -21.32 -19.15
N ILE A 13 0.50 -21.77 -20.09
CA ILE A 13 1.39 -20.84 -20.82
C ILE A 13 0.55 -20.09 -21.87
N THR A 14 0.03 -18.92 -21.49
CA THR A 14 -0.56 -17.98 -22.46
C THR A 14 0.56 -17.36 -23.30
N PHE A 15 0.38 -17.31 -24.62
CA PHE A 15 1.36 -16.77 -25.57
C PHE A 15 1.77 -15.33 -25.20
N LEU A 16 3.08 -15.10 -25.06
CA LEU A 16 3.67 -13.77 -24.90
C LEU A 16 3.55 -13.01 -26.21
N ASN A 17 2.51 -12.18 -26.36
CA ASN A 17 2.33 -11.36 -27.55
C ASN A 17 3.27 -10.15 -27.48
N ALA A 18 4.38 -10.19 -28.23
CA ALA A 18 5.48 -9.23 -28.16
C ALA A 18 5.05 -7.74 -28.14
N ASN A 19 3.97 -7.38 -28.84
CA ASN A 19 3.56 -5.99 -29.04
C ASN A 19 2.44 -5.48 -28.11
N ASP A 20 1.80 -6.33 -27.28
CA ASP A 20 0.76 -5.87 -26.35
C ASP A 20 1.36 -5.26 -25.06
N PRO A 21 1.09 -3.97 -24.72
CA PRO A 21 1.48 -3.36 -23.45
C PRO A 21 0.62 -3.80 -22.25
N ASN A 22 -0.47 -4.53 -22.49
CA ASN A 22 -1.34 -5.15 -21.47
C ASN A 22 -1.05 -6.64 -21.27
N ASP A 23 -0.02 -7.21 -21.93
CA ASP A 23 0.47 -8.58 -21.70
C ASP A 23 0.78 -8.78 -20.21
N LEU A 24 -0.07 -9.56 -19.54
CA LEU A 24 0.01 -9.82 -18.11
C LEU A 24 1.30 -10.55 -17.73
N GLY A 25 1.88 -11.35 -18.62
CA GLY A 25 3.17 -12.00 -18.43
C GLY A 25 4.31 -10.99 -18.35
N LYS A 26 4.35 -10.03 -19.28
CA LYS A 26 5.33 -8.92 -19.24
C LYS A 26 5.13 -8.00 -18.05
N ILE A 27 3.89 -7.62 -17.74
CA ILE A 27 3.56 -6.78 -16.57
C ILE A 27 4.01 -7.49 -15.30
N LYS A 28 3.72 -8.79 -15.14
CA LYS A 28 4.17 -9.59 -14.00
C LYS A 28 5.69 -9.66 -13.90
N LEU A 29 6.39 -9.87 -15.01
CA LEU A 29 7.86 -9.90 -15.05
C LEU A 29 8.48 -8.56 -14.64
N LYS A 30 7.94 -7.43 -15.12
CA LYS A 30 8.39 -6.08 -14.71
C LYS A 30 8.09 -5.80 -13.23
N ALA A 31 6.88 -6.12 -12.77
CA ALA A 31 6.45 -5.89 -11.39
C ALA A 31 7.26 -6.69 -10.37
N LEU A 32 7.63 -7.93 -10.72
CA LEU A 32 8.57 -8.76 -9.95
C LEU A 32 9.97 -8.11 -9.88
N ARG A 33 10.48 -7.60 -11.00
CA ARG A 33 11.77 -6.89 -11.10
C ARG A 33 11.84 -5.53 -10.39
N GLY A 34 10.71 -5.01 -9.88
CA GLY A 34 10.67 -3.79 -9.07
C GLY A 34 9.92 -2.60 -9.69
N ASP A 35 9.49 -2.69 -10.95
CA ASP A 35 8.84 -1.61 -11.71
C ASP A 35 7.52 -1.13 -11.06
N PRO A 36 7.42 0.12 -10.55
CA PRO A 36 6.28 0.58 -9.77
C PRO A 36 4.98 0.65 -10.59
N ASP A 37 5.05 1.09 -11.84
CA ASP A 37 3.88 1.16 -12.74
C ASP A 37 3.33 -0.21 -13.10
N SER A 38 4.19 -1.21 -13.32
CA SER A 38 3.74 -2.59 -13.53
C SER A 38 3.18 -3.21 -12.24
N GLN A 39 3.69 -2.85 -11.06
CA GLN A 39 3.09 -3.24 -9.78
C GLN A 39 1.70 -2.62 -9.61
N LEU A 40 1.54 -1.33 -9.91
CA LEU A 40 0.23 -0.66 -9.92
C LEU A 40 -0.75 -1.34 -10.91
N ARG A 41 -0.28 -1.71 -12.12
CA ARG A 41 -1.06 -2.47 -13.12
C ARG A 41 -1.48 -3.86 -12.62
N LEU A 42 -0.61 -4.60 -11.91
CA LEU A 42 -1.01 -5.84 -11.24
C LEU A 42 -2.07 -5.57 -10.16
N GLY A 43 -1.87 -4.53 -9.33
CA GLY A 43 -2.83 -4.12 -8.30
C GLY A 43 -4.23 -3.90 -8.88
N PHE A 44 -4.33 -3.23 -10.04
CA PHE A 44 -5.58 -3.09 -10.78
C PHE A 44 -6.12 -4.42 -11.31
N HIS A 45 -5.29 -5.24 -11.97
CA HIS A 45 -5.73 -6.54 -12.52
C HIS A 45 -6.34 -7.46 -11.44
N TYR A 46 -5.71 -7.53 -10.26
CA TYR A 46 -6.25 -8.25 -9.11
C TYR A 46 -7.49 -7.56 -8.50
N SER A 47 -7.60 -6.23 -8.58
CA SER A 47 -8.78 -5.48 -8.13
C SER A 47 -10.04 -5.70 -8.99
N THR A 48 -9.89 -5.94 -10.29
CA THR A 48 -11.00 -5.91 -11.26
C THR A 48 -11.28 -7.27 -11.90
N ALA A 49 -10.29 -7.87 -12.58
CA ALA A 49 -10.46 -9.08 -13.37
C ALA A 49 -10.45 -10.34 -12.49
N ASN A 50 -9.40 -10.51 -11.68
CA ASN A 50 -9.23 -11.67 -10.81
C ASN A 50 -9.95 -11.50 -9.45
N LYS A 51 -10.42 -10.29 -9.14
CA LYS A 51 -11.19 -9.92 -7.93
C LYS A 51 -10.55 -10.35 -6.59
N ASN A 52 -9.25 -10.58 -6.54
CA ASN A 52 -8.50 -10.91 -5.33
C ASN A 52 -8.03 -9.61 -4.63
N PRO A 53 -8.66 -9.19 -3.51
CA PRO A 53 -8.31 -7.93 -2.88
C PRO A 53 -6.98 -7.99 -2.11
N LEU A 54 -6.55 -9.17 -1.64
CA LEU A 54 -5.30 -9.34 -0.89
C LEU A 54 -4.07 -9.13 -1.81
N GLU A 55 -4.06 -9.78 -2.97
CA GLU A 55 -3.03 -9.54 -4.01
C GLU A 55 -3.11 -8.09 -4.51
N SER A 56 -4.31 -7.57 -4.75
CA SER A 56 -4.51 -6.17 -5.16
C SER A 56 -3.84 -5.19 -4.18
N PHE A 57 -4.08 -5.36 -2.88
CA PHE A 57 -3.46 -4.58 -1.82
C PHE A 57 -1.94 -4.75 -1.79
N PHE A 58 -1.42 -5.98 -1.84
CA PHE A 58 0.02 -6.26 -1.85
C PHE A 58 0.75 -5.54 -3.00
N TRP A 59 0.20 -5.58 -4.22
CA TRP A 59 0.82 -4.94 -5.38
C TRP A 59 0.70 -3.40 -5.35
N TYR A 60 -0.41 -2.84 -4.84
CA TYR A 60 -0.49 -1.40 -4.57
C TYR A 60 0.50 -0.97 -3.47
N GLU A 61 0.64 -1.75 -2.39
CA GLU A 61 1.55 -1.43 -1.28
C GLU A 61 3.02 -1.45 -1.71
N LYS A 62 3.41 -2.41 -2.55
CA LYS A 62 4.75 -2.49 -3.15
C LYS A 62 5.05 -1.26 -4.01
N ALA A 63 4.10 -0.85 -4.88
CA ALA A 63 4.25 0.34 -5.73
C ALA A 63 4.29 1.65 -4.91
N ALA A 64 3.47 1.74 -3.85
CA ALA A 64 3.44 2.88 -2.94
C ALA A 64 4.75 3.01 -2.13
N LYS A 65 5.30 1.88 -1.66
CA LYS A 65 6.63 1.81 -1.01
C LYS A 65 7.78 2.19 -1.96
N ALA A 66 7.61 1.99 -3.27
CA ALA A 66 8.52 2.50 -4.31
C ALA A 66 8.30 3.99 -4.69
N GLY A 67 7.42 4.70 -3.98
CA GLY A 67 7.21 6.15 -4.12
C GLY A 67 6.09 6.57 -5.07
N LEU A 68 5.39 5.65 -5.72
CA LEU A 68 4.37 5.97 -6.73
C LEU A 68 3.10 6.55 -6.08
N ALA A 69 2.88 7.85 -6.27
CA ALA A 69 1.80 8.61 -5.63
C ALA A 69 0.39 8.01 -5.85
N SER A 70 0.10 7.58 -7.08
CA SER A 70 -1.17 6.94 -7.43
C SER A 70 -1.39 5.63 -6.67
N ALA A 71 -0.34 4.87 -6.38
CA ALA A 71 -0.43 3.67 -5.57
C ALA A 71 -0.70 3.97 -4.09
N CYS A 72 -0.13 5.05 -3.53
CA CYS A 72 -0.45 5.53 -2.18
C CYS A 72 -1.95 5.79 -2.01
N HIS A 73 -2.62 6.40 -3.01
CA HIS A 73 -4.09 6.57 -3.00
C HIS A 73 -4.82 5.22 -2.92
N TYR A 74 -4.39 4.18 -3.65
CA TYR A 74 -5.07 2.88 -3.63
C TYR A 74 -4.80 2.08 -2.34
N VAL A 75 -3.61 2.22 -1.74
CA VAL A 75 -3.32 1.70 -0.39
C VAL A 75 -4.21 2.38 0.65
N ALA A 76 -4.33 3.71 0.60
CA ALA A 76 -5.22 4.47 1.47
C ALA A 76 -6.68 4.05 1.33
N ARG A 77 -7.17 3.90 0.10
CA ARG A 77 -8.52 3.43 -0.21
C ARG A 77 -8.77 2.00 0.29
N ALA A 78 -7.78 1.12 0.22
CA ALA A 78 -7.88 -0.23 0.76
C ALA A 78 -8.04 -0.22 2.28
N TYR A 79 -7.22 0.56 3.00
CA TYR A 79 -7.37 0.77 4.45
C TYR A 79 -8.69 1.45 4.83
N ALA A 80 -9.18 2.41 4.03
CA ALA A 80 -10.45 3.10 4.26
C ALA A 80 -11.70 2.22 4.03
N THR A 81 -11.56 1.09 3.33
CA THR A 81 -12.69 0.21 2.95
C THR A 81 -12.56 -1.22 3.50
N GLY A 82 -11.47 -1.55 4.20
CA GLY A 82 -11.16 -2.92 4.62
C GLY A 82 -10.92 -3.88 3.44
N ARG A 83 -10.64 -3.37 2.23
CA ARG A 83 -10.54 -4.19 1.02
C ARG A 83 -9.11 -4.69 0.80
N GLY A 84 -8.84 -5.90 1.27
CA GLY A 84 -7.53 -6.56 1.12
C GLY A 84 -6.55 -6.29 2.27
N THR A 85 -7.00 -5.57 3.28
CA THR A 85 -6.31 -5.21 4.52
C THR A 85 -7.39 -4.92 5.57
N PRO A 86 -7.14 -5.05 6.89
CA PRO A 86 -8.11 -4.60 7.89
C PRO A 86 -8.50 -3.13 7.72
N LEU A 87 -9.76 -2.80 8.03
CA LEU A 87 -10.24 -1.41 8.08
C LEU A 87 -9.41 -0.61 9.08
N ASN A 88 -8.80 0.49 8.66
CA ASN A 88 -8.01 1.37 9.50
C ASN A 88 -8.01 2.80 8.94
N LEU A 89 -8.80 3.69 9.53
CA LEU A 89 -8.97 5.06 9.02
C LEU A 89 -7.74 5.95 9.28
N ASP A 90 -6.92 5.65 10.29
CA ASP A 90 -5.71 6.42 10.60
C ASP A 90 -4.58 6.12 9.61
N LEU A 91 -4.37 4.85 9.26
CA LEU A 91 -3.50 4.47 8.15
C LEU A 91 -4.04 4.99 6.82
N ALA A 92 -5.36 5.01 6.61
CA ALA A 92 -5.94 5.62 5.43
C ALA A 92 -5.61 7.12 5.33
N LYS A 93 -5.78 7.90 6.40
CA LYS A 93 -5.38 9.32 6.45
C LYS A 93 -3.89 9.50 6.09
N VAL A 94 -3.00 8.75 6.73
CA VAL A 94 -1.53 8.81 6.47
C VAL A 94 -1.17 8.44 5.02
N TRP A 95 -1.83 7.45 4.41
CA TRP A 95 -1.56 7.07 3.02
C TRP A 95 -2.21 8.02 2.00
N TYR A 96 -3.37 8.61 2.30
CA TYR A 96 -3.94 9.68 1.47
C TYR A 96 -3.09 10.95 1.52
N GLU A 97 -2.57 11.34 2.69
CA GLU A 97 -1.65 12.49 2.81
C GLU A 97 -0.38 12.30 1.96
N LYS A 98 0.23 11.11 1.99
CA LYS A 98 1.39 10.76 1.15
C LYS A 98 1.13 10.85 -0.36
N ALA A 99 -0.12 10.71 -0.80
CA ALA A 99 -0.55 10.89 -2.19
C ALA A 99 -0.91 12.36 -2.49
N ALA A 100 -1.62 13.01 -1.57
CA ALA A 100 -2.04 14.41 -1.65
C ALA A 100 -0.83 15.36 -1.72
N LEU A 101 0.18 15.16 -0.87
CA LEU A 101 1.44 15.93 -0.90
C LEU A 101 2.28 15.72 -2.18
N ARG A 102 1.95 14.70 -2.99
CA ARG A 102 2.50 14.47 -4.34
C ARG A 102 1.58 14.97 -5.46
N GLY A 103 0.49 15.65 -5.14
CA GLY A 103 -0.43 16.28 -6.09
C GLY A 103 -1.58 15.40 -6.59
N ILE A 104 -1.90 14.29 -5.92
CA ILE A 104 -3.06 13.46 -6.28
C ILE A 104 -4.34 14.10 -5.71
N GLY A 105 -5.10 14.81 -6.56
CA GLY A 105 -6.31 15.52 -6.18
C GLY A 105 -7.35 14.63 -5.48
N THR A 106 -7.72 13.49 -6.06
CA THR A 106 -8.63 12.50 -5.44
C THR A 106 -8.22 12.09 -4.02
N ALA A 107 -6.93 12.15 -3.68
CA ALA A 107 -6.44 11.84 -2.34
C ALA A 107 -6.58 13.02 -1.37
N MET A 108 -6.46 14.27 -1.85
CA MET A 108 -6.73 15.47 -1.05
C MET A 108 -8.19 15.47 -0.59
N GLY A 109 -9.14 15.34 -1.52
CA GLY A 109 -10.57 15.33 -1.18
C GLY A 109 -10.98 14.13 -0.30
N LYS A 110 -10.37 12.95 -0.51
CA LYS A 110 -10.59 11.79 0.38
C LYS A 110 -9.93 11.92 1.75
N LEU A 111 -8.86 12.71 1.88
CA LEU A 111 -8.32 13.10 3.18
C LEU A 111 -9.25 14.11 3.87
N GLY A 112 -9.86 15.03 3.11
CA GLY A 112 -10.96 15.88 3.57
C GLY A 112 -12.11 15.08 4.17
N ASP A 113 -12.68 14.13 3.42
CA ASP A 113 -13.77 13.24 3.89
C ASP A 113 -13.43 12.52 5.21
N LEU A 114 -12.16 12.14 5.41
CA LEU A 114 -11.69 11.43 6.61
C LEU A 114 -11.28 12.34 7.79
N ILE A 115 -11.20 13.65 7.57
CA ILE A 115 -10.93 14.65 8.61
C ILE A 115 -12.24 15.34 9.03
N SER A 116 -13.16 15.61 8.10
CA SER A 116 -14.53 16.07 8.41
C SER A 116 -15.45 14.91 8.85
N ILE A 117 -14.94 14.02 9.71
CA ILE A 117 -15.76 13.05 10.45
C ILE A 117 -16.24 13.80 11.69
N ASP A 118 -17.43 14.38 11.55
CA ASP A 118 -18.14 15.31 12.43
C ASP A 118 -17.77 15.22 13.94
N ASP A 119 -16.70 15.93 14.33
CA ASP A 119 -16.16 16.02 15.69
C ASP A 119 -16.39 17.40 16.32
N GLY A 120 -17.01 18.33 15.58
CA GLY A 120 -17.23 19.73 15.98
C GLY A 120 -15.96 20.55 16.17
N ASN A 121 -14.80 20.05 15.73
CA ASN A 121 -13.51 20.66 16.00
C ASN A 121 -13.09 21.63 14.89
N ILE A 122 -13.11 22.92 15.22
CA ILE A 122 -12.59 24.05 14.42
C ILE A 122 -11.24 23.75 13.73
N THR A 123 -10.35 22.95 14.33
CA THR A 123 -9.06 22.58 13.72
C THR A 123 -9.15 21.42 12.72
N SER A 124 -10.09 20.48 12.90
CA SER A 124 -10.44 19.44 11.93
C SER A 124 -11.14 20.07 10.72
N ASP A 125 -12.16 20.90 10.96
CA ASP A 125 -12.94 21.60 9.92
C ASP A 125 -12.05 22.45 9.00
N ALA A 126 -11.21 23.31 9.59
CA ALA A 126 -10.29 24.16 8.84
C ALA A 126 -9.28 23.36 8.00
N LEU A 127 -8.85 22.19 8.49
CA LEU A 127 -7.93 21.30 7.77
C LEU A 127 -8.65 20.52 6.65
N ALA A 128 -9.86 20.02 6.88
CA ALA A 128 -10.68 19.37 5.86
C ALA A 128 -11.03 20.34 4.71
N HIS A 129 -11.44 21.56 5.04
CA HIS A 129 -11.69 22.62 4.05
C HIS A 129 -10.43 22.94 3.23
N ALA A 130 -9.27 23.06 3.88
CA ALA A 130 -8.01 23.28 3.15
C ALA A 130 -7.70 22.15 2.16
N TRP A 131 -7.93 20.89 2.53
CA TRP A 131 -7.80 19.76 1.61
C TRP A 131 -8.84 19.76 0.48
N TYR A 132 -10.08 20.18 0.72
CA TYR A 132 -11.07 20.35 -0.35
C TYR A 132 -10.71 21.48 -1.33
N VAL A 133 -10.18 22.61 -0.85
CA VAL A 133 -9.66 23.70 -1.70
C VAL A 133 -8.54 23.17 -2.61
N LEU A 134 -7.55 22.50 -2.03
CA LEU A 134 -6.42 21.94 -2.77
C LEU A 134 -6.84 20.88 -3.79
N ALA A 135 -7.85 20.06 -3.48
CA ALA A 135 -8.40 19.09 -4.43
C ALA A 135 -8.96 19.78 -5.68
N ILE A 136 -9.67 20.91 -5.50
CA ILE A 136 -10.27 21.70 -6.58
C ILE A 136 -9.20 22.45 -7.38
N GLU A 137 -8.17 23.01 -6.72
CA GLU A 137 -6.97 23.54 -7.40
C GLU A 137 -6.29 22.44 -8.25
N HIS A 138 -6.32 21.19 -7.80
CA HIS A 138 -5.88 19.98 -8.52
C HIS A 138 -6.95 19.36 -9.44
N GLN A 139 -7.90 20.17 -9.92
CA GLN A 139 -8.93 19.84 -10.95
C GLN A 139 -10.06 18.89 -10.50
N GLU A 140 -10.16 18.55 -9.22
CA GLU A 140 -11.20 17.66 -8.70
C GLU A 140 -12.44 18.44 -8.27
N THR A 141 -13.25 18.88 -9.23
CA THR A 141 -14.45 19.69 -8.98
C THR A 141 -15.53 18.99 -8.13
N ALA A 142 -15.46 17.67 -7.97
CA ALA A 142 -16.37 16.86 -7.14
C ALA A 142 -16.36 17.23 -5.63
N TRP A 143 -15.35 18.00 -5.17
CA TRP A 143 -15.22 18.44 -3.79
C TRP A 143 -15.82 19.83 -3.51
N THR A 144 -16.26 20.54 -4.56
CA THR A 144 -16.78 21.92 -4.47
C THR A 144 -17.95 22.04 -3.50
N GLU A 145 -18.96 21.18 -3.61
CA GLU A 145 -20.14 21.21 -2.72
C GLU A 145 -19.77 20.94 -1.24
N ARG A 146 -18.79 20.06 -0.99
CA ARG A 146 -18.29 19.76 0.37
C ARG A 146 -17.52 20.93 0.96
N ARG A 147 -16.64 21.56 0.16
CA ARG A 147 -15.94 22.80 0.54
C ARG A 147 -16.96 23.87 0.94
N ASP A 148 -17.93 24.15 0.08
CA ASP A 148 -18.85 25.27 0.25
C ASP A 148 -19.82 25.04 1.41
N ARG A 149 -20.35 23.82 1.56
CA ARG A 149 -21.17 23.44 2.71
C ARG A 149 -20.41 23.59 4.03
N LEU A 150 -19.15 23.16 4.08
CA LEU A 150 -18.33 23.27 5.29
C LEU A 150 -17.96 24.74 5.57
N ALA A 151 -17.64 25.53 4.55
CA ALA A 151 -17.38 26.97 4.68
C ALA A 151 -18.59 27.75 5.19
N MET A 152 -19.82 27.40 4.77
CA MET A 152 -21.06 28.00 5.28
C MET A 152 -21.32 27.75 6.77
N ALA A 153 -20.72 26.69 7.34
CA ALA A 153 -20.80 26.37 8.78
C ALA A 153 -19.67 27.03 9.60
N MET A 154 -18.68 27.66 8.96
CA MET A 154 -17.51 28.20 9.64
C MET A 154 -17.71 29.63 10.17
N SER A 155 -17.05 29.93 11.29
CA SER A 155 -16.75 31.32 11.68
C SER A 155 -15.62 31.89 10.81
N GLU A 156 -15.53 33.22 10.67
CA GLU A 156 -14.41 33.87 9.97
C GLU A 156 -13.03 33.49 10.55
N LYS A 157 -12.96 33.25 11.88
CA LYS A 157 -11.75 32.74 12.54
C LYS A 157 -11.37 31.32 12.06
N THR A 158 -12.36 30.47 11.76
CA THR A 158 -12.15 29.13 11.20
C THR A 158 -11.76 29.22 9.71
N LEU A 159 -12.40 30.12 8.94
CA LEU A 159 -12.05 30.38 7.54
C LEU A 159 -10.61 30.90 7.39
N GLU A 160 -10.17 31.83 8.25
CA GLU A 160 -8.80 32.35 8.24
C GLU A 160 -7.78 31.27 8.63
N LEU A 161 -8.10 30.41 9.61
CA LEU A 161 -7.29 29.23 9.89
C LEU A 161 -7.23 28.29 8.68
N ALA A 162 -8.33 28.09 7.95
CA ALA A 162 -8.36 27.25 6.75
C ALA A 162 -7.51 27.84 5.61
N ARG A 163 -7.57 29.16 5.36
CA ARG A 163 -6.69 29.87 4.42
C ARG A 163 -5.23 29.64 4.78
N LYS A 164 -4.86 29.80 6.05
CA LYS A 164 -3.49 29.52 6.52
C LYS A 164 -3.09 28.05 6.32
N ARG A 165 -3.98 27.08 6.58
CA ARG A 165 -3.72 25.65 6.35
C ARG A 165 -3.45 25.33 4.88
N VAL A 166 -4.15 25.97 3.93
CA VAL A 166 -3.89 25.79 2.48
C VAL A 166 -2.43 26.14 2.16
N GLU A 167 -1.93 27.29 2.62
CA GLU A 167 -0.55 27.71 2.34
C GLU A 167 0.49 26.89 3.13
N GLU A 168 0.21 26.50 4.38
CA GLU A 168 1.04 25.55 5.16
C GLU A 168 1.14 24.17 4.50
N ILE A 169 0.15 23.75 3.71
CA ILE A 169 0.18 22.49 2.95
C ILE A 169 0.89 22.70 1.61
N LYS A 170 0.62 23.79 0.87
CA LYS A 170 1.34 24.13 -0.38
C LYS A 170 2.85 24.16 -0.18
N ALA A 171 3.32 24.74 0.94
CA ALA A 171 4.74 24.75 1.31
C ALA A 171 5.36 23.36 1.57
N LYS A 172 4.53 22.32 1.81
CA LYS A 172 4.95 20.91 1.99
C LYS A 172 4.72 20.05 0.75
N MET A 173 3.99 20.54 -0.24
CA MET A 173 3.72 19.82 -1.49
C MET A 173 4.98 19.89 -2.36
N LEU A 174 5.54 18.72 -2.68
CA LEU A 174 6.74 18.60 -3.52
C LEU A 174 6.56 19.37 -4.83
N SER A 175 7.60 20.03 -5.33
CA SER A 175 7.54 20.73 -6.62
C SER A 175 7.32 19.74 -7.77
N PRO A 176 6.82 20.18 -8.95
CA PRO A 176 6.70 19.32 -10.14
C PRO A 176 8.02 18.69 -10.60
N GLN A 177 9.17 19.25 -10.21
CA GLN A 177 10.50 18.69 -10.49
C GLN A 177 10.85 17.55 -9.52
N GLU A 178 10.63 17.75 -8.22
CA GLU A 178 10.82 16.71 -7.19
C GLU A 178 9.83 15.54 -7.37
N ARG A 179 8.58 15.82 -7.77
CA ARG A 179 7.57 14.79 -8.13
C ARG A 179 8.03 13.82 -9.22
N ARG A 180 8.96 14.23 -10.10
CA ARG A 180 9.52 13.36 -11.15
C ARG A 180 10.71 12.52 -10.68
N GLN A 181 11.33 12.85 -9.55
CA GLN A 181 12.37 12.03 -8.96
C GLN A 181 11.72 10.83 -8.25
N LEU A 182 11.47 9.78 -9.02
CA LEU A 182 11.47 8.42 -8.46
C LEU A 182 12.75 8.27 -7.64
N PRO A 183 12.70 7.90 -6.35
CA PRO A 183 13.90 7.54 -5.62
C PRO A 183 14.58 6.41 -6.40
N PRO A 184 15.91 6.44 -6.60
CA PRO A 184 16.58 5.49 -7.46
C PRO A 184 16.25 4.07 -7.01
N SER A 185 15.71 3.25 -7.93
CA SER A 185 15.34 1.85 -7.68
C SER A 185 16.46 1.19 -6.88
N PRO A 186 16.17 0.56 -5.72
CA PRO A 186 17.20 0.20 -4.74
C PRO A 186 18.33 -0.57 -5.43
N THR A 187 19.53 0.02 -5.40
CA THR A 187 20.65 -0.40 -6.26
C THR A 187 21.18 -1.79 -5.90
N LYS A 188 20.86 -2.28 -4.70
CA LYS A 188 20.89 -3.70 -4.39
C LYS A 188 19.67 -4.41 -4.98
N LYS A 189 19.94 -5.42 -5.82
CA LYS A 189 19.05 -6.57 -5.92
C LYS A 189 18.78 -7.09 -4.50
N ARG A 190 17.54 -6.99 -4.03
CA ARG A 190 17.09 -7.76 -2.86
C ARG A 190 17.21 -9.24 -3.20
N GLY A 191 18.11 -9.94 -2.52
CA GLY A 191 18.43 -11.31 -2.85
C GLY A 191 17.27 -12.26 -2.54
N GLU A 192 17.16 -13.33 -3.33
CA GLU A 192 16.61 -14.58 -2.84
C GLU A 192 17.75 -15.29 -2.10
N TYR A 193 17.56 -15.58 -0.82
CA TYR A 193 18.52 -16.25 0.04
C TYR A 193 17.93 -17.58 0.50
N HIS A 194 18.70 -18.66 0.36
CA HIS A 194 18.34 -19.98 0.87
C HIS A 194 19.21 -20.28 2.09
N PHE A 195 18.57 -20.44 3.25
CA PHE A 195 19.26 -20.79 4.49
C PHE A 195 19.39 -22.31 4.63
N GLN A 196 20.38 -22.78 5.40
CA GLN A 196 20.67 -24.20 5.60
C GLN A 196 19.49 -25.00 6.20
N ASN A 197 18.57 -24.33 6.89
CA ASN A 197 17.33 -24.90 7.43
C ASN A 197 16.18 -25.00 6.39
N GLY A 198 16.46 -24.78 5.09
CA GLY A 198 15.49 -24.82 4.01
C GLY A 198 14.59 -23.59 3.89
N GLN A 199 14.74 -22.57 4.75
CA GLN A 199 14.00 -21.32 4.63
C GLN A 199 14.46 -20.51 3.42
N LYS A 200 13.50 -19.88 2.72
CA LYS A 200 13.77 -18.92 1.64
C LYS A 200 13.41 -17.51 2.11
N TYR A 201 14.33 -16.56 2.00
CA TYR A 201 14.08 -15.15 2.32
C TYR A 201 14.30 -14.25 1.11
N PHE A 202 13.40 -13.27 0.95
CA PHE A 202 13.45 -12.24 -0.09
C PHE A 202 13.40 -10.85 0.56
N GLY A 203 14.52 -10.14 0.55
CA GLY A 203 14.67 -8.84 1.20
C GLY A 203 16.10 -8.36 1.22
N ASP A 204 16.44 -7.54 2.22
CA ASP A 204 17.80 -7.07 2.45
C ASP A 204 18.42 -7.84 3.62
N LEU A 205 19.73 -8.13 3.54
CA LEU A 205 20.50 -8.63 4.68
C LEU A 205 21.35 -7.51 5.29
N LYS A 206 21.46 -7.52 6.63
CA LYS A 206 22.45 -6.75 7.38
C LYS A 206 23.17 -7.70 8.32
N ASN A 207 24.50 -7.78 8.18
CA ASN A 207 25.34 -8.77 8.86
C ASN A 207 24.80 -10.20 8.62
N GLU A 208 24.54 -10.54 7.35
CA GLU A 208 24.00 -11.83 6.87
C GLU A 208 22.59 -12.21 7.37
N LEU A 209 21.99 -11.41 8.25
CA LEU A 209 20.67 -11.64 8.81
C LEU A 209 19.58 -10.79 8.12
N PRO A 210 18.35 -11.32 7.93
CA PRO A 210 17.18 -10.57 7.46
C PRO A 210 17.00 -9.21 8.14
N HIS A 211 16.83 -8.15 7.33
CA HIS A 211 16.72 -6.78 7.82
C HIS A 211 15.83 -5.89 6.92
N GLY A 212 15.09 -4.98 7.54
CA GLY A 212 14.09 -4.16 6.84
C GLY A 212 12.92 -4.99 6.33
N TYR A 213 12.10 -4.42 5.45
CA TYR A 213 10.90 -5.11 4.95
C TYR A 213 11.24 -6.24 3.98
N GLY A 214 10.80 -7.47 4.23
CA GLY A 214 10.99 -8.62 3.35
C GLY A 214 9.88 -9.65 3.50
N HIS A 215 10.09 -10.85 2.94
CA HIS A 215 9.28 -12.01 3.28
C HIS A 215 10.12 -13.28 3.37
N ILE A 216 9.73 -14.19 4.28
CA ILE A 216 10.36 -15.48 4.49
C ILE A 216 9.33 -16.60 4.27
N GLN A 217 9.74 -17.67 3.61
CA GLN A 217 9.00 -18.91 3.46
C GLN A 217 9.72 -20.01 4.24
N SER A 218 8.98 -20.65 5.14
CA SER A 218 9.38 -21.86 5.86
C SER A 218 9.43 -23.09 4.94
N LEU A 219 10.19 -24.11 5.33
CA LEU A 219 10.22 -25.41 4.64
C LEU A 219 8.82 -26.06 4.60
N GLU A 220 8.01 -25.84 5.64
CA GLU A 220 6.61 -26.28 5.77
C GLU A 220 5.64 -25.48 4.85
N GLY A 221 6.13 -24.51 4.09
CA GLY A 221 5.35 -23.72 3.13
C GLY A 221 4.64 -22.49 3.72
N GLY A 222 4.54 -22.39 5.05
CA GLY A 222 4.09 -21.18 5.77
C GLY A 222 4.98 -19.98 5.47
N ARG A 223 4.39 -18.78 5.42
CA ARG A 223 5.06 -17.55 4.93
C ARG A 223 4.85 -16.39 5.91
N PHE A 224 5.88 -15.58 6.15
CA PHE A 224 5.75 -14.31 6.85
C PHE A 224 6.19 -13.15 5.96
N PHE A 225 5.42 -12.07 5.95
CA PHE A 225 5.68 -10.82 5.23
C PHE A 225 5.67 -9.66 6.22
N GLY A 226 6.74 -8.88 6.32
CA GLY A 226 6.85 -7.80 7.31
C GLY A 226 8.25 -7.22 7.41
N GLU A 227 8.48 -6.39 8.42
CA GLU A 227 9.82 -5.89 8.74
C GLU A 227 10.63 -6.93 9.53
N PHE A 228 11.96 -6.84 9.39
CA PHE A 228 12.93 -7.70 10.08
C PHE A 228 14.01 -6.87 10.76
N LYS A 229 14.44 -7.32 11.95
CA LYS A 229 15.51 -6.71 12.74
C LYS A 229 16.36 -7.83 13.32
N GLN A 230 17.67 -7.84 13.00
CA GLN A 230 18.61 -8.88 13.43
C GLN A 230 18.11 -10.30 13.10
N GLY A 231 17.55 -10.49 11.91
CA GLY A 231 17.11 -11.80 11.40
C GLY A 231 15.69 -12.22 11.77
N LYS A 232 15.07 -11.56 12.74
CA LYS A 232 13.73 -11.92 13.25
C LYS A 232 12.66 -10.92 12.80
N PRO A 233 11.37 -11.31 12.77
CA PRO A 233 10.26 -10.38 12.58
C PRO A 233 10.31 -9.18 13.54
N TYR A 234 9.87 -8.03 13.07
CA TYR A 234 9.81 -6.78 13.83
C TYR A 234 8.75 -5.86 13.21
N GLY A 235 8.31 -4.83 13.92
CA GLY A 235 7.37 -3.84 13.37
C GLY A 235 6.06 -4.49 12.94
N TYR A 236 5.45 -4.05 11.84
CA TYR A 236 4.21 -4.69 11.35
C TYR A 236 4.51 -5.86 10.40
N GLY A 237 3.74 -6.95 10.53
CA GLY A 237 3.88 -8.13 9.69
C GLY A 237 2.70 -9.10 9.75
N THR A 238 2.58 -9.92 8.70
CA THR A 238 1.52 -10.91 8.52
C THR A 238 2.11 -12.30 8.29
N HIS A 239 1.70 -13.26 9.12
CA HIS A 239 2.03 -14.67 9.01
C HIS A 239 0.87 -15.43 8.35
N PHE A 240 1.20 -16.32 7.41
CA PHE A 240 0.30 -17.11 6.59
C PHE A 240 0.64 -18.60 6.71
N SER A 241 -0.38 -19.46 6.72
CA SER A 241 -0.20 -20.92 6.63
C SER A 241 0.33 -21.35 5.27
N ALA A 242 0.73 -22.62 5.14
CA ALA A 242 1.09 -23.22 3.85
C ALA A 242 0.00 -23.04 2.79
N GLN A 243 -1.27 -23.20 3.20
CA GLN A 243 -2.47 -23.01 2.40
C GLN A 243 -2.80 -21.52 2.12
N GLY A 244 -2.01 -20.57 2.64
CA GLY A 244 -2.19 -19.13 2.44
C GLY A 244 -3.21 -18.46 3.35
N LEU A 245 -3.70 -19.14 4.40
CA LEU A 245 -4.62 -18.54 5.38
C LEU A 245 -3.84 -17.63 6.34
N ILE A 246 -4.38 -16.46 6.67
CA ILE A 246 -3.75 -15.54 7.65
C ILE A 246 -3.82 -16.15 9.05
N ILE A 247 -2.66 -16.55 9.58
CA ILE A 247 -2.49 -17.04 10.97
C ILE A 247 -2.42 -15.86 11.95
N PHE A 248 -1.80 -14.74 11.55
CA PHE A 248 -1.75 -13.50 12.33
C PHE A 248 -1.39 -12.30 11.46
N SER A 249 -1.99 -11.14 11.72
CA SER A 249 -1.59 -9.85 11.13
C SER A 249 -1.54 -8.78 12.23
N GLY A 250 -0.40 -8.13 12.42
CA GLY A 250 -0.18 -7.23 13.56
C GLY A 250 1.26 -6.80 13.76
N LEU A 251 1.55 -6.30 14.96
CA LEU A 251 2.89 -5.94 15.43
C LEU A 251 3.64 -7.17 15.95
N TRP A 252 4.95 -7.20 15.67
CA TRP A 252 5.89 -8.25 16.05
C TRP A 252 7.13 -7.66 16.74
N GLU A 253 7.66 -8.40 17.70
CA GLU A 253 8.93 -8.09 18.36
C GLU A 253 9.76 -9.37 18.52
N GLY A 254 10.66 -9.59 17.56
CA GLY A 254 11.26 -10.90 17.36
C GLY A 254 10.21 -11.91 16.87
N ASP A 255 10.36 -13.16 17.27
CA ASP A 255 9.47 -14.25 16.84
C ASP A 255 8.09 -14.23 17.54
N LYS A 256 7.78 -13.15 18.27
CA LYS A 256 6.54 -12.96 19.03
C LYS A 256 5.61 -11.96 18.36
N ALA A 257 4.37 -12.38 18.13
CA ALA A 257 3.24 -11.50 17.90
C ALA A 257 2.91 -10.72 19.19
N VAL A 258 2.91 -9.39 19.13
CA VAL A 258 2.71 -8.50 20.30
C VAL A 258 1.27 -7.98 20.37
N ALA A 259 0.74 -7.49 19.25
CA ALA A 259 -0.64 -6.98 19.17
C ALA A 259 -1.17 -7.10 17.73
N GLY A 260 -2.34 -7.69 17.53
CA GLY A 260 -2.87 -7.90 16.18
C GLY A 260 -4.12 -8.77 16.12
N ASN A 261 -4.59 -9.01 14.90
CA ASN A 261 -5.82 -9.74 14.63
C ASN A 261 -5.54 -11.05 13.86
N SER A 262 -6.26 -12.10 14.21
CA SER A 262 -6.40 -13.29 13.38
C SER A 262 -7.75 -13.99 13.59
N PRO A 263 -8.20 -14.85 12.66
CA PRO A 263 -9.42 -15.64 12.85
C PRO A 263 -9.38 -16.51 14.11
N GLN A 264 -8.19 -17.04 14.43
CA GLN A 264 -7.96 -17.90 15.60
C GLN A 264 -7.86 -17.10 16.91
N ALA A 265 -7.32 -15.87 16.87
CA ALA A 265 -7.34 -14.96 18.00
C ALA A 265 -8.80 -14.57 18.38
N ARG A 266 -9.64 -14.27 17.38
CA ARG A 266 -11.07 -13.97 17.60
C ARG A 266 -11.81 -15.12 18.28
N LEU A 267 -11.54 -16.37 17.89
CA LEU A 267 -12.11 -17.55 18.55
C LEU A 267 -11.72 -17.65 20.03
N ARG A 268 -10.50 -17.26 20.42
CA ARG A 268 -10.10 -17.21 21.85
C ARG A 268 -10.74 -16.07 22.64
N THR A 269 -11.14 -14.97 22.00
CA THR A 269 -11.85 -13.86 22.64
C THR A 269 -13.36 -14.09 22.73
N ILE A 270 -13.91 -15.02 21.92
CA ILE A 270 -15.34 -15.43 21.96
C ILE A 270 -15.56 -16.59 22.95
N LEU A 271 -14.49 -17.22 23.45
CA LEU A 271 -14.51 -18.34 24.40
C LEU A 271 -13.91 -17.94 25.76
N LYS A 272 -14.19 -16.70 26.20
CA LYS A 272 -13.88 -16.13 27.52
C LYS A 272 -15.00 -15.18 27.94
#